data_AF-A0A1G1MM05-F1
#
_entry.id   AF-A0A1G1MM05-F1
#
_cell.length_a   1.000
_cell.length_b   1.000
_cell.length_c   1.000
_cell.angle_alpha   90.00
_cell.angle_beta   90.00
_cell.angle_gamma   90.00
#
_symmetry.space_group_name_H-M   'P 1'
#
loop_
_entity.id
_entity.type
_entity.pdbx_description
1 polymer ?
#
loop_
_entity_poly.entity_id
_entity_poly.type
_entity_poly.pdbx_seq_one_letter_code
_entity_poly.pdbx_strand_id
1 'polypeptide(L)' 'MRIFGIGMQELLIILFICLLVFGARKLPEIGRALGRTLKEFKKSMKEIGAEGEDEKEK' A
#
# COMPACT_ATOMS: atom_id res chain seq x y z
N MET A 1 0.44 18.27 13.70
CA MET A 1 0.75 16.83 13.70
C MET A 1 2.03 16.63 12.91
N ARG A 2 3.12 16.14 13.52
CA ARG A 2 4.40 15.88 12.83
C ARG A 2 4.46 14.40 12.48
N ILE A 3 4.75 14.07 11.23
CA ILE A 3 4.91 12.71 10.75
C ILE A 3 6.38 12.60 10.33
N PHE A 4 7.16 11.72 10.99
CA PHE A 4 8.59 11.53 10.69
C PHE A 4 9.48 12.79 10.82
N GLY A 5 9.17 13.69 11.74
CA GLY A 5 9.93 14.94 11.93
C GLY A 5 9.70 15.99 10.83
N ILE A 6 8.89 15.66 9.82
CA ILE A 6 8.55 16.52 8.68
C ILE A 6 7.12 17.04 8.90
N GLY A 7 6.92 18.34 8.70
CA GLY A 7 5.61 18.97 8.71
C GLY A 7 4.78 18.57 7.49
N MET A 8 3.45 18.69 7.59
CA MET A 8 2.53 18.41 6.47
C MET A 8 2.86 19.27 5.23
N GLN A 9 3.38 20.48 5.46
CA GLN A 9 3.75 21.45 4.43
C GLN A 9 5.01 21.01 3.65
N GLU A 10 6.04 20.54 4.36
CA GLU A 10 7.27 20.01 3.76
C GLU A 10 6.98 18.72 2.98
N LEU A 11 6.13 17.83 3.52
CA LEU A 11 5.70 16.62 2.83
C LEU A 11 4.98 16.95 1.52
N LEU A 12 4.12 17.97 1.49
CA LEU A 12 3.45 18.44 0.28
C LEU A 12 4.43 18.96 -0.78
N ILE A 13 5.47 19.69 -0.37
CA ILE A 13 6.50 20.19 -1.30
C ILE A 13 7.29 19.02 -1.90
N ILE A 14 7.70 18.06 -1.08
CA ILE A 14 8.39 16.86 -1.55
C ILE A 14 7.50 16.07 -2.51
N LEU A 15 6.22 15.89 -2.17
CA LEU A 15 5.26 15.23 -3.04
C LEU A 15 5.13 15.97 -4.38
N PHE A 16 5.07 17.30 -4.37
CA PHE A 16 4.99 18.10 -5.60
C PHE A 16 6.22 17.89 -6.50
N ILE A 17 7.43 17.92 -5.94
CA ILE A 17 8.66 17.65 -6.69
C ILE A 17 8.66 16.21 -7.23
N CYS A 18 8.29 15.23 -6.42
CA CYS A 18 8.15 13.85 -6.86
C CYS A 18 7.15 13.71 -8.02
N LEU A 19 6.03 14.43 -7.98
CA LEU A 19 5.04 14.43 -9.07
C LEU A 19 5.57 15.11 -10.34
N LEU A 20 6.47 16.09 -10.25
CA LEU A 20 7.12 16.68 -11.42
C LEU A 20 8.14 15.71 -12.05
N VAL A 21 8.94 15.02 -11.23
CA VAL A 21 9.97 14.07 -11.72
C VAL A 21 9.33 12.79 -12.26
N PHE A 22 8.44 12.17 -11.49
CA PHE A 22 7.82 10.89 -11.86
C PHE A 22 6.54 11.06 -12.70
N GLY A 23 5.93 12.25 -12.67
CA GLY A 23 4.63 12.51 -13.28
C GLY A 23 3.46 12.11 -12.38
N ALA A 24 2.42 12.96 -12.30
CA ALA A 24 1.24 12.71 -11.47
C ALA A 24 0.46 11.43 -11.82
N ARG A 25 0.66 10.89 -13.04
CA ARG A 25 0.02 9.65 -13.49
C ARG A 25 0.73 8.39 -13.01
N LYS A 26 2.03 8.44 -12.70
CA LYS A 26 2.81 7.25 -12.33
C LYS A 26 2.64 6.84 -10.88
N LEU A 27 2.46 7.78 -9.97
CA LEU A 27 2.19 7.49 -8.56
C LEU A 27 0.95 6.58 -8.37
N PRO A 28 -0.24 6.89 -8.93
CA PRO A 28 -1.42 6.04 -8.82
C PRO A 28 -1.31 4.75 -9.63
N GLU A 29 -0.56 4.75 -10.74
CA GLU A 29 -0.29 3.55 -11.54
C GLU A 29 0.48 2.49 -10.73
N ILE A 30 1.55 2.91 -10.05
CA ILE A 30 2.34 2.06 -9.15
C ILE A 30 1.49 1.64 -7.95
N GLY A 31 0.73 2.56 -7.35
CA GLY A 31 -0.18 2.24 -6.24
C GLY A 31 -1.24 1.20 -6.62
N ARG A 32 -1.79 1.25 -7.83
CA ARG A 32 -2.74 0.23 -8.34
C ARG A 32 -2.07 -1.11 -8.57
N ALA A 33 -0.85 -1.14 -9.12
CA ALA A 33 -0.10 -2.38 -9.32
C ALA A 33 0.29 -3.06 -7.99
N LEU A 34 0.84 -2.28 -7.05
CA LEU A 34 1.15 -2.73 -5.70
C LEU A 34 -0.12 -3.13 -4.95
N GLY A 35 -1.19 -2.37 -5.06
CA GLY A 35 -2.47 -2.67 -4.40
C GLY A 35 -3.09 -3.98 -4.88
N ARG A 36 -3.03 -4.27 -6.18
CA ARG A 36 -3.45 -5.59 -6.71
C ARG A 36 -2.57 -6.70 -6.15
N THR A 37 -1.25 -6.51 -6.14
CA THR A 37 -0.30 -7.50 -5.60
C THR A 37 -0.55 -7.76 -4.11
N LEU A 38 -0.72 -6.71 -3.30
CA LEU A 38 -1.03 -6.82 -1.87
C LEU A 38 -2.40 -7.49 -1.64
N LYS A 39 -3.38 -7.23 -2.50
CA LYS A 39 -4.72 -7.84 -2.40
C LYS A 39 -4.66 -9.34 -2.65
N GLU A 40 -3.99 -9.77 -3.72
CA GLU A 40 -3.79 -11.19 -4.01
C GLU A 40 -2.92 -11.86 -2.94
N PHE A 41 -1.84 -11.20 -2.51
CA PHE A 41 -1.00 -11.69 -1.42
C PHE A 41 -1.80 -11.89 -0.13
N LYS A 42 -2.64 -10.91 0.25
CA LYS A 42 -3.53 -11.03 1.42
C LYS A 42 -4.53 -12.19 1.27
N LYS A 43 -5.05 -12.41 0.06
CA LYS A 43 -5.98 -13.50 -0.23
C LYS A 43 -5.32 -14.87 -0.07
N SER A 44 -4.16 -15.07 -0.69
CA SER A 44 -3.39 -16.31 -0.56
C SER A 44 -2.94 -16.57 0.88
N MET A 45 -2.50 -15.53 1.59
CA MET A 45 -2.14 -15.66 3.01
C MET A 45 -3.37 -16.02 3.88
N LYS A 46 -4.57 -15.55 3.52
CA LYS A 46 -5.81 -15.92 4.20
C LYS A 46 -6.21 -17.37 3.89
N GLU A 47 -6.06 -17.83 2.65
CA GLU A 47 -6.34 -19.22 2.28
C GLU A 47 -5.39 -20.18 3.01
N ILE A 48 -4.09 -19.88 3.05
CA ILE A 48 -3.09 -20.65 3.81
C ILE A 48 -3.36 -20.61 5.32
N GLY A 49 -3.82 -19.47 5.86
CA GLY A 49 -4.16 -19.34 7.28
C GLY A 49 -5.48 -20.02 7.68
N ALA A 50 -6.46 -20.03 6.77
CA ALA A 50 -7.79 -20.61 7.01
C ALA A 50 -7.78 -22.15 6.95
N GLU A 51 -6.86 -22.76 6.21
CA GLU A 51 -6.64 -24.22 6.26
C GLU A 51 -6.20 -24.72 7.65
N GLY A 52 -5.80 -23.83 8.58
CA GLY A 52 -5.50 -24.16 9.97
C GLY A 52 -6.67 -24.03 10.96
N GLU A 53 -7.81 -23.45 10.55
CA GLU A 53 -8.91 -23.12 11.48
C GLU A 53 -10.22 -23.92 11.23
N ASP A 54 -10.37 -24.59 10.08
CA ASP A 54 -11.59 -25.36 9.73
C ASP A 54 -11.57 -26.86 10.15
N GLU A 55 -10.50 -27.38 10.79
CA GLU A 55 -10.46 -28.76 11.31
C GLU A 55 -10.94 -28.89 12.78
N LYS A 56 -11.56 -27.84 13.35
CA LYS A 56 -12.11 -27.87 14.72
C LYS A 56 -13.62 -27.59 14.80
N GLU A 57 -14.40 -28.05 13.84
CA GLU A 57 -15.86 -28.16 14.03
C GLU A 57 -16.48 -29.23 13.11
N LYS A 58 -16.09 -30.50 13.31
CA LYS A 58 -16.93 -31.67 12.97
C LYS A 58 -16.76 -32.77 13.99
#